data_AF-H6UGW6-F1
#
_entry.id   AF-H6UGW6-F1
#
_cell.length_a   1.000
_cell.length_b   1.000
_cell.length_c   1.000
_cell.angle_alpha   90.00
_cell.angle_beta   90.00
_cell.angle_gamma   90.00
#
_symmetry.space_group_name_H-M   'P 1'
#
loop_
_entity.id
_entity.type
_entity.pdbx_description
1 polymer ?
#
loop_
_entity_poly.entity_id
_entity_poly.type
_entity_poly.pdbx_seq_one_letter_code
_entity_poly.pdbx_strand_id
1 'polypeptide(L)' 'FNTTICMGFCYSRDSNMRDIFGPRFLIQRGCTYDEVEYRSAILPGCPLESNPVFTYPVALSCHCGACKTDSDE' A
#
# COMPACT_ATOMS: atom_id res chain seq x y z
N PHE A 1 -4.96 -18.10 4.79
CA PHE A 1 -4.72 -17.72 3.39
C PHE A 1 -3.37 -17.03 3.32
N ASN A 2 -2.54 -17.33 2.33
CA ASN A 2 -1.26 -16.64 2.13
C ASN A 2 -1.44 -15.59 1.03
N THR A 3 -0.91 -14.40 1.25
CA THR A 3 -0.89 -13.31 0.27
C THR A 3 0.50 -12.67 0.24
N THR A 4 0.82 -12.02 -0.87
CA THR A 4 2.04 -11.23 -1.04
C THR A 4 1.72 -9.77 -0.75
N ILE A 5 2.61 -9.12 0.01
CA ILE A 5 2.47 -7.71 0.39
C ILE A 5 3.79 -6.97 0.14
N CYS A 6 3.71 -5.65 -0.02
CA CYS A 6 4.90 -4.81 -0.13
C CYS A 6 5.46 -4.48 1.25
N MET A 7 6.74 -4.80 1.47
CA MET A 7 7.47 -4.48 2.69
C MET A 7 8.92 -4.17 2.34
N GLY A 8 9.49 -3.14 2.93
CA GLY A 8 10.89 -2.77 2.71
C GLY A 8 11.19 -1.32 3.07
N PHE A 9 12.45 -0.92 2.84
CA PHE A 9 12.92 0.44 3.09
C PHE A 9 13.17 1.16 1.77
N CYS A 10 12.75 2.43 1.72
CA CYS A 10 13.00 3.32 0.60
C CYS A 10 13.86 4.50 1.03
N TYR A 11 14.63 5.04 0.08
CA TYR A 11 15.45 6.23 0.33
C TYR A 11 14.56 7.45 0.59
N SER A 12 14.82 8.13 1.71
CA SER A 12 14.20 9.41 2.05
C SER A 12 15.28 10.47 2.25
N ARG A 13 14.93 11.72 1.93
CA ARG A 13 15.82 12.87 2.10
C ARG A 13 15.03 14.06 2.61
N ASP A 14 15.49 14.59 3.74
CA ASP A 14 15.05 15.87 4.28
C ASP A 14 16.11 16.94 3.98
N SER A 15 15.68 18.15 3.62
CA SER A 15 16.58 19.25 3.30
C SER A 15 16.61 20.26 4.45
N ASN A 16 17.81 20.57 4.93
CA ASN A 16 18.03 21.54 6.01
C ASN A 16 17.59 22.97 5.68
N MET A 17 17.25 23.26 4.41
CA MET A 17 16.76 24.56 3.95
C MET A 17 15.22 24.63 3.92
N ARG A 18 14.57 23.95 4.88
CA ARG A 18 13.10 23.85 4.95
C ARG A 18 12.42 25.22 5.07
N ASP A 19 13.07 26.18 5.74
CA ASP A 19 12.55 27.54 5.94
C ASP A 19 12.53 28.41 4.67
N ILE A 20 13.38 28.14 3.67
CA ILE A 20 13.51 29.01 2.49
C ILE A 20 12.85 28.39 1.25
N PHE A 21 12.81 27.07 1.13
CA PHE A 21 12.26 26.39 -0.05
C PHE A 21 10.99 25.55 0.20
N GLY A 22 10.52 25.49 1.44
CA GLY A 22 9.30 24.76 1.79
C GLY A 22 9.36 23.25 1.51
N PRO A 23 8.20 22.55 1.46
CA PRO A 23 8.13 21.09 1.29
C PRO A 23 8.58 20.59 -0.09
N ARG A 24 8.95 21.47 -1.02
CA ARG A 24 9.39 21.09 -2.38
C ARG A 24 10.71 20.30 -2.41
N PHE A 25 11.51 20.35 -1.36
CA PHE A 25 12.76 19.59 -1.23
C PHE A 25 12.66 18.38 -0.28
N LEU A 26 11.44 18.01 0.12
CA LEU A 26 11.19 16.86 0.97
C LEU A 26 10.93 15.62 0.09
N ILE A 27 11.84 14.65 0.14
CA ILE A 27 11.68 13.36 -0.55
C ILE A 27 11.29 12.34 0.50
N GLN A 28 9.98 12.16 0.70
CA GLN A 28 9.43 11.06 1.48
C GLN A 28 8.83 10.05 0.51
N ARG A 29 9.44 8.86 0.47
CA ARG A 29 8.97 7.74 -0.35
C ARG A 29 8.79 6.52 0.52
N GLY A 30 7.67 5.83 0.35
CA GLY A 30 7.39 4.54 0.96
C GLY A 30 7.51 3.41 -0.06
N CYS A 31 7.71 2.18 0.43
CA CYS A 31 7.50 0.99 -0.39
C CYS A 31 5.99 0.79 -0.51
N THR A 32 5.44 1.00 -1.69
CA THR A 32 3.99 0.89 -1.98
C THR A 32 3.77 -0.06 -3.15
N TYR A 33 2.51 -0.48 -3.31
CA TYR A 33 2.06 -1.31 -4.40
C TYR A 33 2.23 -0.60 -5.75
N ASP A 34 2.84 -1.31 -6.70
CA ASP A 34 2.91 -0.89 -8.10
C ASP A 34 1.79 -1.57 -8.90
N GLU A 35 1.84 -2.90 -8.98
CA GLU A 35 0.78 -3.73 -9.56
C GLU A 35 0.12 -4.61 -8.49
N VAL A 36 -1.23 -4.60 -8.47
CA VAL A 36 -2.05 -5.34 -7.50
C VAL A 36 -3.09 -6.19 -8.23
N GLU A 37 -3.28 -7.42 -7.77
CA GLU A 37 -4.36 -8.31 -8.21
C GLU A 37 -5.33 -8.53 -7.03
N TYR A 38 -6.64 -8.44 -7.29
CA TYR A 38 -7.65 -8.74 -6.26
C TYR A 38 -8.08 -10.19 -6.35
N ARG A 39 -8.01 -10.92 -5.22
CA ARG A 39 -8.47 -12.30 -5.10
C ARG A 39 -9.56 -12.42 -4.06
N SER A 40 -10.48 -13.36 -4.26
CA SER A 40 -11.60 -13.61 -3.36
C SER A 40 -11.43 -14.93 -2.60
N ALA A 41 -11.69 -14.92 -1.30
CA ALA A 41 -11.75 -16.09 -0.45
C ALA A 41 -13.15 -16.22 0.19
N ILE A 42 -13.60 -17.45 0.44
CA ILE A 42 -14.86 -17.72 1.13
C ILE A 42 -14.55 -17.89 2.61
N LEU A 43 -15.16 -17.04 3.44
CA LEU A 43 -15.02 -17.10 4.89
C LEU A 43 -15.93 -18.21 5.47
N PRO A 44 -15.38 -19.17 6.25
CA PRO A 44 -16.21 -20.16 6.93
C PRO A 44 -16.95 -19.53 8.11
N GLY A 45 -18.19 -19.96 8.37
CA GLY A 45 -18.97 -19.54 9.54
C GLY A 45 -19.87 -18.31 9.34
N CYS A 46 -19.99 -17.81 8.12
CA CYS A 46 -20.93 -16.73 7.79
C CYS A 46 -22.40 -17.23 7.85
N PRO A 47 -23.34 -16.44 8.40
CA PRO A 47 -24.77 -16.77 8.39
C PRO A 47 -25.35 -16.83 6.97
N LEU A 48 -26.43 -17.61 6.78
CA LEU A 48 -27.08 -17.90 5.49
C LEU A 48 -27.50 -16.66 4.68
N GLU A 49 -27.73 -15.52 5.33
CA GLU A 49 -28.13 -14.26 4.68
C GLU A 49 -26.97 -13.29 4.42
N SER A 50 -25.74 -13.68 4.74
CA SER A 50 -24.55 -12.84 4.54
C SER A 50 -23.73 -13.34 3.34
N ASN A 51 -23.12 -12.40 2.61
CA ASN A 51 -22.18 -12.75 1.55
C ASN A 51 -20.85 -13.20 2.18
N PRO A 52 -20.44 -14.48 2.05
CA PRO A 52 -19.21 -14.99 2.65
C PRO A 52 -17.95 -14.65 1.85
N VAL A 53 -18.07 -13.95 0.71
CA VAL A 53 -16.97 -13.65 -0.20
C VAL A 53 -16.20 -12.43 0.29
N PHE A 54 -14.94 -12.64 0.67
CA PHE A 54 -14.01 -11.58 1.04
C PHE A 54 -12.97 -11.37 -0.06
N THR A 55 -12.86 -10.14 -0.56
CA THR A 55 -11.90 -9.78 -1.62
C THR A 55 -10.72 -9.05 -1.00
N TYR A 56 -9.50 -9.50 -1.30
CA TYR A 56 -8.25 -8.96 -0.75
C TYR A 56 -7.21 -8.69 -1.83
N PRO A 57 -6.33 -7.70 -1.63
CA PRO A 57 -5.26 -7.38 -2.58
C PRO A 57 -4.07 -8.34 -2.47
N VAL A 58 -3.42 -8.59 -3.60
CA VAL A 58 -2.20 -9.39 -3.74
C VAL A 58 -1.17 -8.56 -4.51
N ALA A 59 -0.02 -8.29 -3.88
CA ALA A 59 1.06 -7.56 -4.53
C ALA A 59 1.71 -8.41 -5.64
N LEU A 60 1.68 -7.93 -6.87
CA LEU A 60 2.46 -8.49 -7.98
C LEU A 60 3.83 -7.84 -8.06
N SER A 61 3.91 -6.52 -7.81
CA SER A 61 5.15 -5.76 -7.79
C SER A 61 5.07 -4.59 -6.78
N CYS A 62 6.24 -4.14 -6.33
CA CYS A 62 6.38 -3.06 -5.35
C CYS A 62 7.38 -2.04 -5.86
N HIS A 63 7.16 -0.76 -5.54
CA HIS A 63 8.05 0.33 -5.92
C HIS A 63 8.20 1.36 -4.80
N CYS A 64 9.27 2.16 -4.88
CA CYS A 64 9.48 3.28 -3.96
C CYS A 64 8.85 4.56 -4.53
N GLY A 65 7.67 4.90 -4.03
CA GLY A 65 6.85 6.00 -4.51
C GLY A 65 6.29 6.86 -3.39
N ALA A 66 5.49 7.87 -3.76
CA ALA A 66 4.60 8.51 -2.80
C ALA A 66 3.52 7.50 -2.37
N CYS A 67 3.09 7.55 -1.11
CA CYS A 67 1.98 6.74 -0.63
C CYS A 67 0.71 7.13 -1.39
N LYS A 68 0.00 6.16 -1.99
CA LYS A 68 -1.27 6.42 -2.67
C LYS A 68 -2.38 6.32 -1.64
N THR A 69 -2.75 7.44 -1.03
CA THR A 69 -3.79 7.49 0.02
C THR A 69 -5.20 7.08 -0.43
N ASP A 70 -5.41 6.87 -1.74
CA ASP A 70 -6.68 6.39 -2.30
C ASP A 70 -6.80 4.85 -2.22
N SER A 71 -5.66 4.14 -2.21
CA SER A 71 -5.60 2.67 -2.22
C SER A 71 -4.85 2.09 -1.03
N ASP A 72 -3.94 2.86 -0.43
CA ASP A 72 -3.08 2.48 0.67
C ASP A 72 -3.60 3.17 1.95
N GLU A 73 -4.45 2.47 2.72
CA GLU A 73 -4.83 2.83 4.10
C GLU A 73 -3.93 2.13 5.14
#